data_AF-A0AA39NFX6-F1
#
_entry.id   AF-A0AA39NFX6-F1
#
_cell.length_a   1.000
_cell.length_b   1.000
_cell.length_c   1.000
_cell.angle_alpha   90.00
_cell.angle_beta   90.00
_cell.angle_gamma   90.00
#
_symmetry.space_group_name_H-M   'P 1'
#
loop_
_entity.id
_entity.type
_entity.pdbx_description
1 polymer ?
#
loop_
_entity_poly.entity_id
_entity_poly.type
_entity_poly.pdbx_seq_one_letter_code
_entity_poly.pdbx_strand_id
1 'polypeptide(L)'
;MNFLHSPTMSSPIAIPSSSPHIVSASLSPSALTIHDRFANTRRQDSAAIRQPKVLHPVDNEGLRLLILENISQEAVELFRAQGYHVDHYTKAMSEDELVEKIGSYHGIGIRSKTKITARVLKAANKLLVIGCFCIGTNQVDLASAAQAGIPVFNSPFSNSRSVAELVMAELVILSRQLFERAYELRTGIWNKQSKRCWEVRGKTLGIVGYGHIGSQLSVLAESFGIRVLFHDIVNLMPLGSARQVESLDALLAEADFVSLHVPESPDTINMISKPQFAIMKKGAYFINNARGKVVDIPALVDALKSGHLAGAAVDVFPSEPGANGAPFDDQLNSWASTLRSLPNVVLSPHIGGSTEEAQRMIGQEVSQALCRYFGYGTTLGAVNFPEVDLRAITTEQGDHVRVCHVHKNQPGVLKQVNDALSPYNVEKQYSDSKGDIAYLMADIADVSPADINKLRELISGTSANILTRFLA
;
A
#
# COMPACT_ATOMS: atom_id res chain seq x y z
N MET A 1 61.54 -41.67 23.73
CA MET A 1 61.97 -40.30 23.35
C MET A 1 61.05 -39.29 24.02
N ASN A 2 61.53 -38.06 24.18
CA ASN A 2 61.07 -37.02 25.12
C ASN A 2 59.60 -36.57 25.07
N PHE A 3 59.20 -35.91 26.17
CA PHE A 3 58.02 -35.04 26.41
C PHE A 3 56.61 -35.68 26.47
N LEU A 4 55.64 -35.14 27.24
CA LEU A 4 55.61 -34.70 28.67
C LEU A 4 54.18 -34.26 29.06
N HIS A 5 53.49 -34.93 30.01
CA HIS A 5 52.76 -34.27 31.13
C HIS A 5 51.96 -35.23 32.05
N SER A 6 52.29 -35.18 33.34
CA SER A 6 51.44 -35.05 34.54
C SER A 6 50.06 -35.73 34.67
N PRO A 7 49.88 -36.55 35.72
CA PRO A 7 48.61 -36.76 36.40
C PRO A 7 48.61 -36.46 37.93
N THR A 8 47.45 -36.01 38.43
CA THR A 8 46.86 -36.20 39.78
C THR A 8 47.52 -35.71 41.10
N MET A 9 46.76 -34.81 41.75
CA MET A 9 46.34 -34.81 43.18
C MET A 9 47.30 -34.58 44.36
N SER A 10 46.90 -33.61 45.22
CA SER A 10 46.98 -33.74 46.69
C SER A 10 45.94 -32.84 47.39
N SER A 11 45.30 -33.35 48.44
CA SER A 11 44.46 -32.64 49.43
C SER A 11 44.82 -33.19 50.83
N PRO A 12 44.29 -32.68 51.97
CA PRO A 12 43.71 -31.37 52.30
C PRO A 12 44.48 -30.73 53.50
N ILE A 13 43.89 -29.75 54.22
CA ILE A 13 43.92 -29.53 55.70
C ILE A 13 43.12 -28.24 56.06
N ALA A 14 42.65 -28.07 57.31
CA ALA A 14 41.59 -27.11 57.64
C ALA A 14 41.60 -26.54 59.09
N ILE A 15 41.16 -25.27 59.23
CA ILE A 15 40.34 -24.68 60.36
C ILE A 15 41.04 -24.57 61.75
N PRO A 16 40.67 -23.67 62.70
CA PRO A 16 39.70 -22.54 62.74
C PRO A 16 40.42 -21.16 62.63
N SER A 17 40.07 -19.99 63.19
CA SER A 17 39.02 -19.42 64.10
C SER A 17 38.84 -17.89 63.80
N SER A 18 38.11 -17.01 64.52
CA SER A 18 37.27 -17.04 65.75
C SER A 18 36.16 -15.96 65.69
N SER A 19 35.06 -16.16 66.42
CA SER A 19 33.85 -15.31 66.50
C SER A 19 34.06 -13.95 67.25
N PRO A 20 33.06 -13.03 67.31
CA PRO A 20 31.73 -13.03 66.67
C PRO A 20 31.38 -11.74 65.87
N HIS A 21 30.51 -11.86 64.86
CA HIS A 21 29.82 -10.69 64.28
C HIS A 21 28.41 -10.54 64.83
N ILE A 22 28.05 -9.28 65.14
CA ILE A 22 26.71 -8.88 65.58
C ILE A 22 25.70 -9.10 64.45
N VAL A 23 24.51 -9.59 64.78
CA VAL A 23 23.40 -9.73 63.81
C VAL A 23 22.87 -8.35 63.43
N SER A 24 23.42 -7.78 62.36
CA SER A 24 22.74 -6.74 61.59
C SER A 24 21.75 -7.43 60.66
N ALA A 25 20.45 -7.13 60.82
CA ALA A 25 19.45 -7.59 59.86
C ALA A 25 19.67 -6.84 58.54
N SER A 26 20.05 -7.58 57.49
CA SER A 26 20.10 -7.05 56.13
C SER A 26 18.70 -6.64 55.69
N LEU A 27 18.35 -5.37 55.89
CA LEU A 27 17.18 -4.76 55.27
C LEU A 27 17.30 -4.94 53.76
N SER A 28 16.41 -5.74 53.19
CA SER A 28 16.35 -5.96 51.73
C SER A 28 16.35 -4.61 51.01
N PRO A 29 17.20 -4.41 49.99
CA PRO A 29 17.06 -3.27 49.09
C PRO A 29 15.61 -3.22 48.61
N SER A 30 14.95 -2.07 48.83
CA SER A 30 13.54 -1.91 48.49
C SER A 30 13.31 -2.20 47.02
N ALA A 31 12.18 -2.85 46.72
CA ALA A 31 11.90 -3.47 45.43
C ALA A 31 11.63 -2.46 44.30
N LEU A 32 12.65 -1.69 43.93
CA LEU A 32 12.72 -0.96 42.68
C LEU A 32 12.87 -1.97 41.54
N THR A 33 11.79 -2.14 40.80
CA THR A 33 11.71 -3.03 39.65
C THR A 33 12.65 -2.56 38.53
N ILE A 34 12.84 -3.41 37.51
CA ILE A 34 13.49 -2.98 36.27
C ILE A 34 12.75 -1.78 35.64
N HIS A 35 11.42 -1.72 35.82
CA HIS A 35 10.58 -0.60 35.38
C HIS A 35 10.97 0.74 36.04
N ASP A 36 11.27 0.74 37.35
CA ASP A 36 11.66 1.95 38.09
C ASP A 36 13.03 2.47 37.67
N ARG A 37 13.97 1.57 37.32
CA ARG A 37 15.27 1.94 36.75
C ARG A 37 15.10 2.61 35.38
N PHE A 38 14.24 2.07 34.52
CA PHE A 38 13.89 2.71 33.24
C PHE A 38 13.08 4.01 33.41
N ALA A 39 12.28 4.15 34.47
CA ALA A 39 11.54 5.38 34.75
C ALA A 39 12.47 6.54 35.15
N ASN A 40 13.53 6.27 35.93
CA ASN A 40 14.50 7.28 36.32
C ASN A 40 15.46 7.67 35.17
N THR A 41 15.94 6.73 34.34
CA THR A 41 16.73 7.11 33.15
C THR A 41 15.91 7.94 32.16
N ARG A 42 14.62 7.61 31.95
CA ARG A 42 13.68 8.44 31.17
C ARG A 42 13.45 9.86 31.70
N ARG A 43 13.87 10.18 32.94
CA ARG A 43 13.75 11.52 33.54
C ARG A 43 15.02 12.36 33.49
N GLN A 44 16.15 11.80 33.08
CA GLN A 44 17.41 12.55 32.95
C GLN A 44 17.98 12.50 31.53
N ASP A 45 17.79 11.40 30.80
CA ASP A 45 18.16 11.28 29.38
C ASP A 45 16.95 11.32 28.45
N SER A 46 16.06 12.32 28.64
CA SER A 46 15.20 12.77 27.55
C SER A 46 16.04 13.57 26.55
N ALA A 47 16.89 12.88 25.79
CA ALA A 47 17.62 13.46 24.67
C ALA A 47 16.63 14.25 23.80
N ALA A 48 16.89 15.55 23.62
CA ALA A 48 15.89 16.48 23.10
C ALA A 48 15.37 16.00 21.74
N ILE A 49 14.10 15.57 21.69
CA ILE A 49 13.45 15.15 20.46
C ILE A 49 13.20 16.40 19.64
N ARG A 50 14.21 16.77 18.84
CA ARG A 50 14.20 17.93 17.94
C ARG A 50 12.95 17.86 17.08
N GLN A 51 12.02 18.79 17.30
CA GLN A 51 10.75 18.74 16.60
C GLN A 51 10.96 19.09 15.13
N PRO A 52 10.35 18.33 14.19
CA PRO A 52 10.39 18.67 12.78
C PRO A 52 9.65 19.99 12.55
N LYS A 53 10.31 20.92 11.86
CA LYS A 53 9.72 22.17 11.37
C LYS A 53 8.83 21.80 10.17
N VAL A 54 7.50 21.97 10.30
CA VAL A 54 6.61 21.92 9.13
C VAL A 54 7.02 23.08 8.23
N LEU A 55 7.50 22.77 7.03
CA LEU A 55 7.89 23.80 6.06
C LEU A 55 6.67 24.22 5.26
N HIS A 56 6.67 25.46 4.78
CA HIS A 56 5.65 25.96 3.85
C HIS A 56 6.32 26.38 2.54
N PRO A 57 5.64 26.23 1.38
CA PRO A 57 6.08 26.87 0.16
C PRO A 57 6.24 28.37 0.37
N VAL A 58 7.40 28.92 0.02
CA VAL A 58 7.72 30.35 0.21
C VAL A 58 6.71 31.24 -0.54
N ASP A 59 6.21 30.77 -1.68
CA ASP A 59 5.09 31.36 -2.42
C ASP A 59 3.74 30.93 -1.80
N ASN A 60 3.47 31.40 -0.59
CA ASN A 60 2.30 30.97 0.17
C ASN A 60 0.99 31.64 -0.32
N GLU A 61 0.59 31.37 -1.56
CA GLU A 61 -0.67 31.83 -2.17
C GLU A 61 -1.95 31.22 -1.53
N GLY A 62 -1.81 30.42 -0.47
CA GLY A 62 -2.89 29.65 0.13
C GLY A 62 -3.20 28.39 -0.68
N LEU A 63 -2.59 27.26 -0.30
CA LEU A 63 -2.75 25.99 -1.02
C LEU A 63 -4.23 25.56 -1.07
N ARG A 64 -4.74 25.46 -2.30
CA ARG A 64 -6.12 25.02 -2.62
C ARG A 64 -6.15 23.56 -3.05
N LEU A 65 -7.07 22.80 -2.46
CA LEU A 65 -7.30 21.38 -2.71
C LEU A 65 -8.71 21.14 -3.26
N LEU A 66 -8.79 20.48 -4.42
CA LEU A 66 -10.04 19.99 -5.00
C LEU A 66 -10.25 18.53 -4.60
N ILE A 67 -11.25 18.22 -3.79
CA ILE A 67 -11.52 16.87 -3.28
C ILE A 67 -12.85 16.39 -3.87
N LEU A 68 -12.85 15.24 -4.55
CA LEU A 68 -13.98 14.73 -5.34
C LEU A 68 -14.50 13.37 -4.84
N GLU A 69 -15.61 12.90 -5.39
CA GLU A 69 -16.13 11.53 -5.22
C GLU A 69 -16.44 11.10 -3.77
N ASN A 70 -16.74 12.07 -2.89
CA ASN A 70 -17.07 11.83 -1.48
C ASN A 70 -15.96 11.08 -0.74
N ILE A 71 -14.76 11.64 -0.74
CA ILE A 71 -13.63 11.22 0.10
C ILE A 71 -13.97 11.44 1.58
N SER A 72 -13.33 10.68 2.48
CA SER A 72 -13.61 10.71 3.92
C SER A 72 -13.54 12.13 4.49
N GLN A 73 -14.49 12.46 5.36
CA GLN A 73 -14.53 13.75 6.05
C GLN A 73 -13.29 13.96 6.96
N GLU A 74 -12.71 12.88 7.50
CA GLU A 74 -11.43 12.93 8.24
C GLU A 74 -10.28 13.49 7.39
N ALA A 75 -10.22 13.14 6.10
CA ALA A 75 -9.20 13.62 5.17
C ALA A 75 -9.36 15.12 4.90
N VAL A 76 -10.60 15.59 4.76
CA VAL A 76 -10.96 17.01 4.59
C VAL A 76 -10.62 17.82 5.85
N GLU A 77 -10.86 17.26 7.03
CA GLU A 77 -10.52 17.88 8.32
C GLU A 77 -9.01 17.93 8.56
N LEU A 78 -8.27 16.87 8.23
CA LEU A 78 -6.80 16.83 8.28
C LEU A 78 -6.21 17.94 7.40
N PHE A 79 -6.66 18.06 6.14
CA PHE A 79 -6.21 19.13 5.24
C PHE A 79 -6.52 20.54 5.77
N ARG A 80 -7.72 20.76 6.32
CA ARG A 80 -8.10 22.05 6.92
C ARG A 80 -7.28 22.37 8.18
N ALA A 81 -6.94 21.36 8.99
CA ALA A 81 -6.07 21.50 10.15
C ALA A 81 -4.60 21.82 9.78
N GLN A 82 -4.17 21.53 8.54
CA GLN A 82 -2.89 22.01 7.98
C GLN A 82 -2.99 23.41 7.34
N GLY A 83 -4.13 24.09 7.45
CA GLY A 83 -4.35 25.44 6.91
C GLY A 83 -4.70 25.49 5.42
N TYR A 84 -4.93 24.34 4.77
CA TYR A 84 -5.27 24.31 3.35
C TYR A 84 -6.75 24.68 3.11
N HIS A 85 -7.01 25.33 1.97
CA HIS A 85 -8.38 25.62 1.52
C HIS A 85 -8.91 24.41 0.75
N VAL A 86 -10.03 23.82 1.21
CA VAL A 86 -10.52 22.52 0.72
C VAL A 86 -11.94 22.62 0.17
N ASP A 87 -12.04 22.59 -1.15
CA ASP A 87 -13.28 22.49 -1.93
C ASP A 87 -13.65 21.00 -2.10
N HIS A 88 -14.63 20.52 -1.32
CA HIS A 88 -15.06 19.12 -1.31
C HIS A 88 -16.40 18.92 -2.04
N TYR A 89 -16.42 18.00 -3.01
CA TYR A 89 -17.60 17.59 -3.77
C TYR A 89 -17.88 16.09 -3.63
N THR A 90 -19.16 15.75 -3.47
CA THR A 90 -19.61 14.35 -3.29
C THR A 90 -19.67 13.54 -4.59
N LYS A 91 -19.52 14.18 -5.74
CA LYS A 91 -19.59 13.58 -7.09
C LYS A 91 -18.22 13.60 -7.77
N ALA A 92 -18.06 12.76 -8.78
CA ALA A 92 -17.02 12.95 -9.80
C ALA A 92 -17.36 14.17 -10.66
N MET A 93 -16.33 14.77 -11.26
CA MET A 93 -16.48 15.77 -12.33
C MET A 93 -16.14 15.14 -13.69
N SER A 94 -16.77 15.65 -14.74
CA SER A 94 -16.42 15.33 -16.13
C SER A 94 -15.10 15.98 -16.55
N GLU A 95 -14.52 15.54 -17.68
CA GLU A 95 -13.25 16.09 -18.17
C GLU A 95 -13.33 17.61 -18.43
N ASP A 96 -14.46 18.09 -18.96
CA ASP A 96 -14.67 19.51 -19.25
C ASP A 96 -14.78 20.35 -17.96
N GLU A 97 -15.57 19.91 -16.98
CA GLU A 97 -15.68 20.55 -15.66
C GLU A 97 -14.34 20.61 -14.92
N LEU A 98 -13.48 19.61 -15.12
CA LEU A 98 -12.13 19.59 -14.56
C LEU A 98 -11.23 20.60 -15.27
N VAL A 99 -11.21 20.61 -16.61
CA VAL A 99 -10.42 21.55 -17.41
C VAL A 99 -10.74 23.02 -17.06
N GLU A 100 -12.01 23.35 -16.83
CA GLU A 100 -12.43 24.71 -16.41
C GLU A 100 -11.93 25.12 -15.01
N LYS A 101 -11.77 24.16 -14.08
CA LYS A 101 -11.52 24.44 -12.66
C LYS A 101 -10.07 24.21 -12.21
N ILE A 102 -9.41 23.20 -12.77
CA ILE A 102 -8.19 22.60 -12.22
C ILE A 102 -7.01 23.57 -12.14
N GLY A 103 -6.91 24.52 -13.07
CA GLY A 103 -5.84 25.55 -13.10
C GLY A 103 -5.79 26.49 -11.89
N SER A 104 -6.79 26.43 -10.99
CA SER A 104 -6.84 27.20 -9.74
C SER A 104 -6.48 26.39 -8.47
N TYR A 105 -6.10 25.12 -8.62
CA TYR A 105 -5.80 24.21 -7.50
C TYR A 105 -4.34 23.72 -7.50
N HIS A 106 -3.86 23.42 -6.30
CA HIS A 106 -2.49 22.99 -6.02
C HIS A 106 -2.39 21.48 -5.72
N GLY A 107 -3.51 20.85 -5.37
CA GLY A 107 -3.63 19.39 -5.33
C GLY A 107 -5.07 18.96 -5.64
N ILE A 108 -5.22 17.73 -6.11
CA ILE A 108 -6.53 17.11 -6.37
C ILE A 108 -6.62 15.73 -5.70
N GLY A 109 -7.72 15.48 -4.99
CA GLY A 109 -8.09 14.18 -4.44
C GLY A 109 -9.23 13.56 -5.24
N ILE A 110 -9.02 12.36 -5.79
CA ILE A 110 -10.00 11.64 -6.62
C ILE A 110 -10.20 10.21 -6.12
N ARG A 111 -11.21 9.51 -6.63
CA ARG A 111 -11.36 8.06 -6.45
C ARG A 111 -11.27 7.40 -7.83
N SER A 112 -12.20 6.52 -8.20
CA SER A 112 -12.08 5.68 -9.42
C SER A 112 -12.79 6.24 -10.66
N LYS A 113 -13.75 7.18 -10.50
CA LYS A 113 -14.60 7.64 -11.61
C LYS A 113 -14.00 8.84 -12.35
N THR A 114 -13.48 9.84 -11.62
CA THR A 114 -12.82 11.01 -12.21
C THR A 114 -11.59 10.58 -13.01
N LYS A 115 -11.48 11.05 -14.26
CA LYS A 115 -10.35 10.73 -15.15
C LYS A 115 -9.44 11.95 -15.27
N ILE A 116 -8.16 11.79 -14.96
CA ILE A 116 -7.12 12.82 -15.07
C ILE A 116 -6.26 12.49 -16.29
N THR A 117 -6.67 13.03 -17.44
CA THR A 117 -6.02 12.81 -18.73
C THR A 117 -4.92 13.85 -18.98
N ALA A 118 -4.10 13.64 -20.02
CA ALA A 118 -3.20 14.67 -20.56
C ALA A 118 -3.90 16.03 -20.83
N ARG A 119 -5.19 16.03 -21.19
CA ARG A 119 -5.98 17.26 -21.42
C ARG A 119 -6.26 18.00 -20.12
N VAL A 120 -6.65 17.29 -19.05
CA VAL A 120 -6.84 17.87 -17.71
C VAL A 120 -5.52 18.40 -17.16
N LEU A 121 -4.44 17.60 -17.26
CA LEU A 121 -3.10 17.97 -16.81
C LEU A 121 -2.57 19.23 -17.52
N LYS A 122 -2.81 19.37 -18.83
CA LYS A 122 -2.43 20.57 -19.60
C LYS A 122 -3.17 21.85 -19.19
N ALA A 123 -4.32 21.75 -18.51
CA ALA A 123 -5.03 22.89 -17.93
C ALA A 123 -4.63 23.16 -16.46
N ALA A 124 -3.87 22.26 -15.84
CA ALA A 124 -3.60 22.23 -14.41
C ALA A 124 -2.40 23.10 -13.99
N ASN A 125 -2.37 24.36 -14.43
CA ASN A 125 -1.23 25.29 -14.35
C ASN A 125 -0.59 25.51 -12.96
N LYS A 126 -1.28 25.15 -11.87
CA LYS A 126 -0.80 25.26 -10.47
C LYS A 126 -0.71 23.92 -9.73
N LEU A 127 -1.07 22.81 -10.38
CA LEU A 127 -1.23 21.51 -9.73
C LEU A 127 0.13 20.90 -9.39
N LEU A 128 0.37 20.61 -8.10
CA LEU A 128 1.64 20.09 -7.60
C LEU A 128 1.57 18.59 -7.29
N VAL A 129 0.38 18.02 -7.04
CA VAL A 129 0.21 16.63 -6.58
C VAL A 129 -1.20 16.08 -6.87
N ILE A 130 -1.29 14.77 -7.11
CA ILE A 130 -2.55 14.03 -7.24
C ILE A 130 -2.64 12.96 -6.15
N GLY A 131 -3.76 12.92 -5.42
CA GLY A 131 -4.09 11.86 -4.47
C GLY A 131 -5.19 10.95 -5.03
N CYS A 132 -4.86 9.71 -5.32
CA CYS A 132 -5.82 8.65 -5.62
C CYS A 132 -6.27 8.03 -4.29
N PHE A 133 -7.45 8.40 -3.80
CA PHE A 133 -8.08 7.85 -2.59
C PHE A 133 -8.73 6.49 -2.89
N CYS A 134 -7.91 5.58 -3.43
CA CYS A 134 -8.17 4.19 -3.74
C CYS A 134 -6.84 3.46 -4.05
N ILE A 135 -6.91 2.15 -4.30
CA ILE A 135 -5.74 1.30 -4.55
C ILE A 135 -5.24 1.52 -5.99
N GLY A 136 -6.16 1.53 -6.95
CA GLY A 136 -5.86 1.68 -8.38
C GLY A 136 -5.64 3.13 -8.80
N THR A 137 -4.79 3.31 -9.82
CA THR A 137 -4.45 4.62 -10.40
C THR A 137 -4.73 4.69 -11.91
N ASN A 138 -5.37 3.67 -12.48
CA ASN A 138 -5.73 3.52 -13.90
C ASN A 138 -6.56 4.68 -14.48
N GLN A 139 -7.13 5.52 -13.61
CA GLN A 139 -7.88 6.73 -13.91
C GLN A 139 -7.01 7.98 -14.10
N VAL A 140 -5.69 7.89 -13.89
CA VAL A 140 -4.72 8.97 -14.06
C VAL A 140 -3.72 8.61 -15.15
N ASP A 141 -3.46 9.54 -16.06
CA ASP A 141 -2.33 9.47 -16.98
C ASP A 141 -1.03 9.74 -16.21
N LEU A 142 -0.47 8.66 -15.65
CA LEU A 142 0.74 8.68 -14.82
C LEU A 142 1.96 9.25 -15.57
N ALA A 143 2.04 9.03 -16.88
CA ALA A 143 3.16 9.45 -17.71
C ALA A 143 3.09 10.97 -17.98
N SER A 144 1.94 11.48 -18.42
CA SER A 144 1.74 12.93 -18.56
C SER A 144 1.88 13.65 -17.23
N ALA A 145 1.42 13.05 -16.11
CA ALA A 145 1.59 13.64 -14.78
C ALA A 145 3.07 13.71 -14.38
N ALA A 146 3.85 12.65 -14.64
CA ALA A 146 5.29 12.64 -14.39
C ALA A 146 6.02 13.70 -15.22
N GLN A 147 5.71 13.81 -16.52
CA GLN A 147 6.28 14.82 -17.42
C GLN A 147 5.93 16.27 -17.01
N ALA A 148 4.77 16.48 -16.37
CA ALA A 148 4.38 17.76 -15.78
C ALA A 148 5.02 18.03 -14.40
N GLY A 149 5.78 17.08 -13.84
CA GLY A 149 6.39 17.20 -12.51
C GLY A 149 5.44 16.94 -11.35
N ILE A 150 4.34 16.23 -11.60
CA ILE A 150 3.24 16.00 -10.67
C ILE A 150 3.29 14.54 -10.16
N PRO A 151 3.75 14.28 -8.92
CA PRO A 151 3.63 12.97 -8.30
C PRO A 151 2.17 12.59 -8.03
N VAL A 152 1.90 11.31 -8.22
CA VAL A 152 0.61 10.65 -7.95
C VAL A 152 0.81 9.69 -6.77
N PHE A 153 0.10 9.92 -5.68
CA PHE A 153 0.07 9.02 -4.52
C PHE A 153 -1.22 8.20 -4.52
N ASN A 154 -1.16 6.96 -4.03
CA ASN A 154 -2.32 6.09 -3.82
C ASN A 154 -2.30 5.49 -2.41
N SER A 155 -3.23 4.58 -2.14
CA SER A 155 -3.28 3.80 -0.90
C SER A 155 -3.23 2.30 -1.24
N PRO A 156 -2.02 1.73 -1.41
CA PRO A 156 -1.87 0.38 -1.96
C PRO A 156 -2.17 -0.74 -0.97
N PHE A 157 -2.13 -0.47 0.34
CA PHE A 157 -2.19 -1.51 1.38
C PHE A 157 -3.45 -1.48 2.26
N SER A 158 -4.15 -0.35 2.33
CA SER A 158 -5.22 -0.10 3.33
C SER A 158 -6.47 -0.98 3.21
N ASN A 159 -6.63 -1.74 2.13
CA ASN A 159 -7.70 -2.75 1.98
C ASN A 159 -7.26 -4.21 2.22
N SER A 160 -5.99 -4.47 2.56
CA SER A 160 -5.46 -5.84 2.64
C SER A 160 -6.25 -6.72 3.60
N ARG A 161 -6.71 -6.14 4.73
CA ARG A 161 -7.55 -6.83 5.71
C ARG A 161 -8.90 -7.21 5.12
N SER A 162 -9.59 -6.25 4.49
CA SER A 162 -10.93 -6.41 3.93
C SER A 162 -10.98 -7.51 2.86
N VAL A 163 -9.98 -7.56 1.96
CA VAL A 163 -9.90 -8.59 0.92
C VAL A 163 -9.62 -9.96 1.54
N ALA A 164 -8.71 -10.05 2.51
CA ALA A 164 -8.41 -11.31 3.18
C ALA A 164 -9.62 -11.84 3.99
N GLU A 165 -10.41 -10.97 4.62
CA GLU A 165 -11.65 -11.35 5.31
C GLU A 165 -12.76 -11.77 4.35
N LEU A 166 -12.92 -11.10 3.20
CA LEU A 166 -13.87 -11.50 2.17
C LEU A 166 -13.54 -12.91 1.63
N VAL A 167 -12.28 -13.19 1.31
CA VAL A 167 -11.86 -14.53 0.87
C VAL A 167 -12.14 -15.59 1.95
N MET A 168 -11.87 -15.29 3.22
CA MET A 168 -12.22 -16.22 4.32
C MET A 168 -13.72 -16.49 4.43
N ALA A 169 -14.58 -15.49 4.16
CA ALA A 169 -16.03 -15.69 4.08
C ALA A 169 -16.41 -16.55 2.87
N GLU A 170 -15.83 -16.30 1.69
CA GLU A 170 -16.07 -17.05 0.46
C GLU A 170 -15.67 -18.52 0.56
N LEU A 171 -14.52 -18.83 1.18
CA LEU A 171 -14.11 -20.22 1.49
C LEU A 171 -15.21 -20.97 2.25
N VAL A 172 -15.85 -20.32 3.23
CA VAL A 172 -16.96 -20.90 4.00
C VAL A 172 -18.27 -20.93 3.19
N ILE A 173 -18.58 -19.89 2.42
CA ILE A 173 -19.80 -19.82 1.61
C ILE A 173 -19.80 -20.92 0.53
N LEU A 174 -18.69 -21.06 -0.21
CA LEU A 174 -18.53 -22.03 -1.30
C LEU A 174 -18.50 -23.47 -0.78
N SER A 175 -17.71 -23.75 0.26
CA SER A 175 -17.61 -25.09 0.87
C SER A 175 -18.93 -25.58 1.48
N ARG A 176 -19.85 -24.67 1.83
CA ARG A 176 -21.14 -24.97 2.44
C ARG A 176 -22.34 -24.76 1.48
N GLN A 177 -22.09 -24.37 0.23
CA GLN A 177 -23.12 -23.97 -0.76
C GLN A 177 -24.05 -22.86 -0.24
N LEU A 178 -23.60 -22.06 0.73
CA LEU A 178 -24.45 -21.26 1.62
C LEU A 178 -25.27 -20.20 0.87
N PHE A 179 -24.69 -19.58 -0.15
CA PHE A 179 -25.34 -18.59 -0.99
C PHE A 179 -26.61 -19.15 -1.65
N GLU A 180 -26.50 -20.30 -2.32
CA GLU A 180 -27.62 -20.98 -2.94
C GLU A 180 -28.62 -21.50 -1.90
N ARG A 181 -28.16 -22.08 -0.78
CA ARG A 181 -29.06 -22.53 0.30
C ARG A 181 -29.89 -21.37 0.88
N ALA A 182 -29.31 -20.18 0.98
CA ALA A 182 -30.00 -18.97 1.44
C ALA A 182 -30.98 -18.41 0.40
N TYR A 183 -30.63 -18.50 -0.90
CA TYR A 183 -31.53 -18.11 -1.99
C TYR A 183 -32.75 -19.05 -2.09
N GLU A 184 -32.54 -20.37 -2.06
CA GLU A 184 -33.61 -21.38 -1.96
C GLU A 184 -34.56 -21.04 -0.81
N LEU A 185 -34.04 -20.86 0.41
CA LEU A 185 -34.87 -20.59 1.59
C LEU A 185 -35.61 -19.25 1.50
N ARG A 186 -35.00 -18.22 0.89
CA ARG A 186 -35.67 -16.93 0.62
C ARG A 186 -36.84 -17.05 -0.36
N THR A 187 -36.81 -18.05 -1.25
CA THR A 187 -37.93 -18.38 -2.16
C THR A 187 -38.91 -19.40 -1.57
N GLY A 188 -38.73 -19.80 -0.30
CA GLY A 188 -39.58 -20.78 0.40
C GLY A 188 -39.16 -22.24 0.23
N ILE A 189 -38.05 -22.52 -0.45
CA ILE A 189 -37.57 -23.88 -0.72
C ILE A 189 -36.70 -24.39 0.44
N TRP A 190 -37.18 -25.40 1.16
CA TRP A 190 -36.46 -26.01 2.29
C TRP A 190 -35.56 -27.17 1.84
N ASN A 191 -34.35 -26.88 1.35
CA ASN A 191 -33.42 -27.88 0.81
C ASN A 191 -32.30 -28.26 1.81
N LYS A 192 -32.67 -28.96 2.90
CA LYS A 192 -31.75 -29.40 3.97
C LYS A 192 -30.95 -30.64 3.55
N GLN A 193 -29.75 -30.45 2.99
CA GLN A 193 -28.82 -31.53 2.63
C GLN A 193 -27.36 -31.26 3.05
N SER A 194 -26.57 -32.33 3.18
CA SER A 194 -25.13 -32.32 3.48
C SER A 194 -24.24 -32.73 2.30
N LYS A 195 -24.83 -33.10 1.16
CA LYS A 195 -24.12 -33.63 -0.01
C LYS A 195 -23.24 -32.54 -0.65
N ARG A 196 -21.92 -32.79 -0.72
CA ARG A 196 -20.89 -31.81 -1.13
C ARG A 196 -20.84 -30.55 -0.24
N CYS A 197 -21.15 -30.68 1.05
CA CYS A 197 -20.95 -29.63 2.05
C CYS A 197 -19.80 -30.05 2.97
N TRP A 198 -18.80 -29.18 3.15
CA TRP A 198 -17.53 -29.52 3.79
C TRP A 198 -17.15 -28.54 4.91
N GLU A 199 -16.38 -29.00 5.89
CA GLU A 199 -15.58 -28.10 6.73
C GLU A 199 -14.35 -27.61 5.93
N VAL A 200 -13.99 -26.33 6.06
CA VAL A 200 -12.72 -25.79 5.53
C VAL A 200 -11.49 -26.29 6.31
N ARG A 201 -11.67 -26.67 7.58
CA ARG A 201 -10.65 -27.31 8.41
C ARG A 201 -10.08 -28.55 7.73
N GLY A 202 -8.76 -28.69 7.76
CA GLY A 202 -8.00 -29.77 7.12
C GLY A 202 -8.03 -29.76 5.59
N LYS A 203 -8.54 -28.70 4.95
CA LYS A 203 -8.39 -28.46 3.51
C LYS A 203 -7.11 -27.70 3.23
N THR A 204 -6.73 -27.66 1.96
CA THR A 204 -5.55 -26.96 1.45
C THR A 204 -5.97 -25.71 0.69
N LEU A 205 -5.52 -24.54 1.14
CA LEU A 205 -5.62 -23.28 0.41
C LEU A 205 -4.31 -23.03 -0.36
N GLY A 206 -4.41 -22.87 -1.67
CA GLY A 206 -3.33 -22.40 -2.54
C GLY A 206 -3.47 -20.91 -2.79
N ILE A 207 -2.50 -20.12 -2.34
CA ILE A 207 -2.44 -18.66 -2.52
C ILE A 207 -1.47 -18.34 -3.68
N VAL A 208 -1.95 -17.70 -4.74
CA VAL A 208 -1.12 -17.26 -5.87
C VAL A 208 -0.83 -15.78 -5.72
N GLY A 209 0.44 -15.42 -5.49
CA GLY A 209 0.88 -14.11 -5.03
C GLY A 209 0.84 -14.02 -3.50
N TYR A 210 2.01 -13.92 -2.86
CA TYR A 210 2.19 -13.93 -1.40
C TYR A 210 2.65 -12.57 -0.85
N GLY A 211 2.33 -11.48 -1.56
CA GLY A 211 2.40 -10.13 -1.03
C GLY A 211 1.34 -9.86 0.06
N HIS A 212 1.19 -8.58 0.45
CA HIS A 212 0.41 -8.11 1.60
C HIS A 212 -0.92 -8.84 1.87
N ILE A 213 -1.75 -9.04 0.84
CA ILE A 213 -3.05 -9.72 0.99
C ILE A 213 -2.87 -11.23 1.17
N GLY A 214 -2.02 -11.89 0.38
CA GLY A 214 -1.77 -13.33 0.45
C GLY A 214 -1.12 -13.76 1.76
N SER A 215 -0.15 -12.98 2.27
CA SER A 215 0.45 -13.22 3.58
C SER A 215 -0.54 -12.99 4.73
N GLN A 216 -1.42 -11.98 4.62
CA GLN A 216 -2.44 -11.74 5.64
C GLN A 216 -3.55 -12.80 5.62
N LEU A 217 -3.92 -13.30 4.44
CA LEU A 217 -4.85 -14.40 4.25
C LEU A 217 -4.30 -15.71 4.83
N SER A 218 -3.00 -16.01 4.70
CA SER A 218 -2.45 -17.26 5.24
C SER A 218 -2.61 -17.36 6.76
N VAL A 219 -2.34 -16.27 7.49
CA VAL A 219 -2.51 -16.21 8.95
C VAL A 219 -3.97 -16.47 9.36
N LEU A 220 -4.93 -15.93 8.61
CA LEU A 220 -6.35 -16.20 8.84
C LEU A 220 -6.75 -17.65 8.51
N ALA A 221 -6.29 -18.17 7.38
CA ALA A 221 -6.57 -19.53 6.93
C ALA A 221 -6.02 -20.58 7.92
N GLU A 222 -4.78 -20.39 8.40
CA GLU A 222 -4.19 -21.26 9.43
C GLU A 222 -4.98 -21.22 10.75
N SER A 223 -5.48 -20.05 11.16
CA SER A 223 -6.34 -19.94 12.35
C SER A 223 -7.67 -20.72 12.24
N PHE A 224 -8.14 -20.99 11.02
CA PHE A 224 -9.31 -21.84 10.72
C PHE A 224 -8.94 -23.33 10.58
N GLY A 225 -7.66 -23.68 10.80
CA GLY A 225 -7.12 -25.03 10.61
C GLY A 225 -7.03 -25.44 9.13
N ILE A 226 -6.87 -24.48 8.22
CA ILE A 226 -6.62 -24.71 6.79
C ILE A 226 -5.11 -24.79 6.59
N ARG A 227 -4.64 -25.77 5.82
CA ARG A 227 -3.24 -25.88 5.42
C ARG A 227 -2.95 -24.92 4.28
N VAL A 228 -1.95 -24.04 4.42
CA VAL A 228 -1.63 -23.04 3.40
C VAL A 228 -0.42 -23.45 2.56
N LEU A 229 -0.59 -23.37 1.25
CA LEU A 229 0.47 -23.39 0.25
C LEU A 229 0.45 -22.05 -0.47
N PHE A 230 1.60 -21.56 -0.93
CA PHE A 230 1.64 -20.39 -1.81
C PHE A 230 2.65 -20.53 -2.94
N HIS A 231 2.38 -19.84 -4.03
CA HIS A 231 3.31 -19.68 -5.14
C HIS A 231 3.45 -18.20 -5.46
N ASP A 232 4.70 -17.76 -5.61
CA ASP A 232 5.08 -16.41 -5.99
C ASP A 232 6.35 -16.52 -6.84
N ILE A 233 6.58 -15.53 -7.71
CA ILE A 233 7.75 -15.44 -8.59
C ILE A 233 9.03 -15.07 -7.82
N VAL A 234 8.90 -14.51 -6.62
CA VAL A 234 10.00 -14.27 -5.69
C VAL A 234 9.99 -15.28 -4.54
N ASN A 235 11.18 -15.68 -4.08
CA ASN A 235 11.33 -16.50 -2.88
C ASN A 235 11.06 -15.64 -1.64
N LEU A 236 10.01 -15.97 -0.88
CA LEU A 236 9.50 -15.16 0.24
C LEU A 236 9.56 -15.94 1.55
N MET A 237 9.77 -15.21 2.65
CA MET A 237 9.71 -15.82 3.99
C MET A 237 8.26 -16.18 4.33
N PRO A 238 7.93 -17.45 4.60
CA PRO A 238 6.58 -17.85 4.99
C PRO A 238 6.21 -17.29 6.37
N LEU A 239 4.93 -16.97 6.57
CA LEU A 239 4.36 -16.74 7.89
C LEU A 239 3.71 -18.03 8.41
N GLY A 240 3.86 -18.31 9.71
CA GLY A 240 3.21 -19.45 10.36
C GLY A 240 3.72 -20.80 9.85
N SER A 241 2.81 -21.61 9.32
CA SER A 241 3.06 -22.93 8.73
C SER A 241 2.84 -22.98 7.21
N ALA A 242 2.55 -21.83 6.59
CA ALA A 242 2.46 -21.68 5.14
C ALA A 242 3.75 -22.15 4.43
N ARG A 243 3.59 -22.79 3.26
CA ARG A 243 4.71 -23.36 2.50
C ARG A 243 4.75 -22.82 1.08
N GLN A 244 5.88 -22.21 0.67
CA GLN A 244 6.11 -21.89 -0.73
C GLN A 244 6.25 -23.18 -1.56
N VAL A 245 5.69 -23.19 -2.77
CA VAL A 245 5.88 -24.27 -3.74
C VAL A 245 6.51 -23.75 -5.02
N GLU A 246 7.34 -24.60 -5.64
CA GLU A 246 8.27 -24.23 -6.72
C GLU A 246 7.57 -23.81 -8.02
N SER A 247 6.32 -24.25 -8.25
CA SER A 247 5.54 -23.89 -9.43
C SER A 247 4.06 -23.70 -9.13
N LEU A 248 3.40 -22.90 -9.97
CA LEU A 248 1.94 -22.73 -9.98
C LEU A 248 1.23 -24.09 -10.13
N ASP A 249 1.68 -24.95 -11.05
CA ASP A 249 1.05 -26.24 -11.31
C ASP A 249 1.08 -27.16 -10.08
N ALA A 250 2.16 -27.14 -9.30
CA ALA A 250 2.25 -27.88 -8.03
C ALA A 250 1.26 -27.34 -6.97
N LEU A 251 0.99 -26.03 -6.95
CA LEU A 251 -0.03 -25.43 -6.09
C LEU A 251 -1.44 -25.87 -6.52
N LEU A 252 -1.75 -25.75 -7.81
CA LEU A 252 -3.07 -26.07 -8.37
C LEU A 252 -3.42 -27.57 -8.18
N ALA A 253 -2.44 -28.46 -8.36
CA ALA A 253 -2.62 -29.90 -8.20
C ALA A 253 -2.83 -30.36 -6.74
N GLU A 254 -2.41 -29.56 -5.75
CA GLU A 254 -2.53 -29.91 -4.32
C GLU A 254 -3.72 -29.22 -3.61
N ALA A 255 -4.09 -28.01 -4.05
CA ALA A 255 -5.07 -27.14 -3.39
C ALA A 255 -6.55 -27.55 -3.56
N ASP A 256 -7.33 -27.50 -2.47
CA ASP A 256 -8.80 -27.63 -2.49
C ASP A 256 -9.49 -26.29 -2.82
N PHE A 257 -8.83 -25.18 -2.49
CA PHE A 257 -9.24 -23.81 -2.82
C PHE A 257 -8.04 -23.07 -3.39
N VAL A 258 -8.21 -22.37 -4.51
CA VAL A 258 -7.17 -21.51 -5.09
C VAL A 258 -7.64 -20.06 -5.03
N SER A 259 -6.82 -19.16 -4.49
CA SER A 259 -7.12 -17.72 -4.40
C SER A 259 -6.01 -16.89 -5.02
N LEU A 260 -6.38 -15.94 -5.88
CA LEU A 260 -5.44 -15.04 -6.56
C LEU A 260 -5.27 -13.71 -5.83
N HIS A 261 -4.01 -13.28 -5.70
CA HIS A 261 -3.59 -12.01 -5.07
C HIS A 261 -2.45 -11.31 -5.84
N VAL A 262 -2.42 -11.48 -7.17
CA VAL A 262 -1.41 -10.95 -8.09
C VAL A 262 -1.77 -9.56 -8.65
N PRO A 263 -0.77 -8.75 -9.09
CA PRO A 263 -1.03 -7.51 -9.85
C PRO A 263 -1.54 -7.81 -11.27
N GLU A 264 -1.99 -6.77 -11.99
CA GLU A 264 -2.26 -6.85 -13.43
C GLU A 264 -0.98 -6.44 -14.18
N SER A 265 -0.46 -7.36 -14.99
CA SER A 265 0.81 -7.23 -15.69
C SER A 265 0.80 -8.12 -16.94
N PRO A 266 1.71 -7.94 -17.92
CA PRO A 266 1.81 -8.81 -19.09
C PRO A 266 1.91 -10.30 -18.71
N ASP A 267 2.64 -10.61 -17.64
CA ASP A 267 2.91 -11.98 -17.18
C ASP A 267 1.75 -12.61 -16.39
N THR A 268 0.80 -11.81 -15.91
CA THR A 268 -0.36 -12.29 -15.12
C THR A 268 -1.67 -12.30 -15.89
N ILE A 269 -1.77 -11.63 -17.04
CA ILE A 269 -2.99 -11.63 -17.88
C ILE A 269 -3.30 -13.06 -18.37
N ASN A 270 -4.53 -13.52 -18.10
CA ASN A 270 -5.02 -14.88 -18.36
C ASN A 270 -4.13 -16.02 -17.80
N MET A 271 -3.30 -15.76 -16.78
CA MET A 271 -2.40 -16.77 -16.20
C MET A 271 -3.15 -18.00 -15.66
N ILE A 272 -4.40 -17.83 -15.24
CA ILE A 272 -5.32 -18.95 -15.01
C ILE A 272 -6.25 -19.07 -16.21
N SER A 273 -6.03 -20.09 -17.03
CA SER A 273 -6.90 -20.43 -18.15
C SER A 273 -7.17 -21.94 -18.21
N LYS A 274 -7.67 -22.43 -19.34
CA LYS A 274 -8.11 -23.83 -19.52
C LYS A 274 -7.10 -24.90 -19.07
N PRO A 275 -5.77 -24.76 -19.29
CA PRO A 275 -4.78 -25.71 -18.77
C PRO A 275 -4.71 -25.70 -17.23
N GLN A 276 -4.63 -24.52 -16.62
CA GLN A 276 -4.55 -24.37 -15.15
C GLN A 276 -5.80 -24.92 -14.47
N PHE A 277 -6.99 -24.63 -15.01
CA PHE A 277 -8.24 -25.21 -14.51
C PHE A 277 -8.26 -26.74 -14.63
N ALA A 278 -7.63 -27.33 -15.65
CA ALA A 278 -7.54 -28.80 -15.79
C ALA A 278 -6.54 -29.44 -14.80
N ILE A 279 -5.53 -28.70 -14.35
CA ILE A 279 -4.55 -29.13 -13.33
C ILE A 279 -5.16 -29.07 -11.92
N MET A 280 -6.08 -28.13 -11.65
CA MET A 280 -6.80 -28.04 -10.38
C MET A 280 -7.52 -29.35 -10.04
N LYS A 281 -7.54 -29.71 -8.75
CA LYS A 281 -8.23 -30.91 -8.25
C LYS A 281 -9.72 -30.90 -8.63
N LYS A 282 -10.24 -32.02 -9.13
CA LYS A 282 -11.67 -32.16 -9.44
C LYS A 282 -12.50 -32.01 -8.17
N GLY A 283 -13.39 -31.02 -8.16
CA GLY A 283 -14.17 -30.61 -6.99
C GLY A 283 -13.52 -29.49 -6.16
N ALA A 284 -12.41 -28.90 -6.61
CA ALA A 284 -11.83 -27.71 -6.01
C ALA A 284 -12.68 -26.45 -6.26
N TYR A 285 -12.34 -25.38 -5.54
CA TYR A 285 -12.96 -24.07 -5.65
C TYR A 285 -11.94 -23.02 -6.09
N PHE A 286 -12.41 -21.97 -6.77
CA PHE A 286 -11.56 -20.92 -7.32
C PHE A 286 -12.02 -19.53 -6.87
N ILE A 287 -11.10 -18.64 -6.51
CA ILE A 287 -11.38 -17.29 -6.00
C ILE A 287 -10.49 -16.27 -6.71
N ASN A 288 -11.08 -15.22 -7.27
CA ASN A 288 -10.35 -14.06 -7.81
C ASN A 288 -10.94 -12.74 -7.32
N ASN A 289 -10.30 -12.18 -6.30
CA ASN A 289 -10.59 -10.85 -5.76
C ASN A 289 -9.38 -9.91 -5.93
N ALA A 290 -8.55 -10.17 -6.96
CA ALA A 290 -7.34 -9.41 -7.25
C ALA A 290 -7.49 -8.47 -8.45
N ARG A 291 -7.58 -9.03 -9.66
CA ARG A 291 -7.64 -8.25 -10.91
C ARG A 291 -8.53 -8.93 -11.95
N GLY A 292 -9.24 -8.15 -12.75
CA GLY A 292 -10.22 -8.68 -13.70
C GLY A 292 -9.64 -9.52 -14.83
N LYS A 293 -8.42 -9.21 -15.30
CA LYS A 293 -7.83 -9.82 -16.51
C LYS A 293 -6.89 -11.01 -16.26
N VAL A 294 -6.71 -11.47 -15.02
CA VAL A 294 -5.76 -12.56 -14.72
C VAL A 294 -6.37 -13.96 -14.89
N VAL A 295 -7.64 -14.02 -15.31
CA VAL A 295 -8.43 -15.25 -15.48
C VAL A 295 -9.20 -15.23 -16.79
N ASP A 296 -9.08 -16.32 -17.56
CA ASP A 296 -9.96 -16.60 -18.70
C ASP A 296 -11.35 -17.00 -18.17
N ILE A 297 -12.27 -16.02 -18.11
CA ILE A 297 -13.63 -16.22 -17.60
C ILE A 297 -14.45 -17.23 -18.44
N PRO A 298 -14.37 -17.25 -19.80
CA PRO A 298 -14.89 -18.37 -20.59
C PRO A 298 -14.38 -19.75 -20.15
N ALA A 299 -13.08 -19.92 -19.89
CA ALA A 299 -12.55 -21.18 -19.38
C ALA A 299 -13.02 -21.51 -17.95
N LEU A 300 -13.18 -20.51 -17.08
CA LEU A 300 -13.79 -20.67 -15.76
C LEU A 300 -15.24 -21.18 -15.87
N VAL A 301 -16.04 -20.60 -16.77
CA VAL A 301 -17.41 -21.02 -17.08
C VAL A 301 -17.46 -22.48 -17.57
N ASP A 302 -16.56 -22.90 -18.45
CA ASP A 302 -16.44 -24.29 -18.90
C ASP A 302 -16.09 -25.24 -17.74
N ALA A 303 -15.15 -24.86 -16.88
CA ALA A 303 -14.70 -25.65 -15.73
C ALA A 303 -15.80 -25.81 -14.66
N LEU A 304 -16.66 -24.81 -14.50
CA LEU A 304 -17.84 -24.85 -13.63
C LEU A 304 -18.98 -25.67 -14.24
N LYS A 305 -19.33 -25.45 -15.53
CA LYS A 305 -20.39 -26.20 -16.24
C LYS A 305 -20.11 -27.69 -16.34
N SER A 306 -18.85 -28.07 -16.54
CA SER A 306 -18.42 -29.48 -16.56
C SER A 306 -18.40 -30.14 -15.17
N GLY A 307 -18.57 -29.37 -14.09
CA GLY A 307 -18.43 -29.85 -12.72
C GLY A 307 -17.00 -30.31 -12.39
N HIS A 308 -16.00 -29.77 -13.08
CA HIS A 308 -14.59 -29.93 -12.70
C HIS A 308 -14.27 -29.08 -11.48
N LEU A 309 -14.70 -27.82 -11.47
CA LEU A 309 -14.76 -26.99 -10.26
C LEU A 309 -16.09 -27.21 -9.54
N ALA A 310 -16.06 -27.24 -8.21
CA ALA A 310 -17.27 -27.30 -7.39
C ALA A 310 -18.00 -25.95 -7.31
N GLY A 311 -17.26 -24.84 -7.40
CA GLY A 311 -17.80 -23.48 -7.41
C GLY A 311 -16.69 -22.42 -7.46
N ALA A 312 -17.06 -21.14 -7.57
CA ALA A 312 -16.10 -20.04 -7.59
C ALA A 312 -16.63 -18.76 -6.93
N ALA A 313 -15.73 -17.88 -6.50
CA ALA A 313 -16.04 -16.49 -6.13
C ALA A 313 -15.24 -15.52 -7.02
N VAL A 314 -15.89 -14.47 -7.51
CA VAL A 314 -15.27 -13.46 -8.38
C VAL A 314 -15.81 -12.08 -8.04
N ASP A 315 -14.91 -11.20 -7.57
CA ASP A 315 -15.22 -9.80 -7.26
C ASP A 315 -14.88 -8.82 -8.40
N VAL A 316 -14.03 -9.24 -9.35
CA VAL A 316 -13.39 -8.37 -10.35
C VAL A 316 -13.44 -8.97 -11.75
N PHE A 317 -13.63 -8.13 -12.77
CA PHE A 317 -13.96 -8.57 -14.14
C PHE A 317 -13.13 -7.84 -15.23
N PRO A 318 -12.89 -8.45 -16.41
CA PRO A 318 -12.15 -7.82 -17.51
C PRO A 318 -12.70 -6.45 -17.96
N SER A 319 -14.03 -6.31 -17.99
CA SER A 319 -14.76 -5.06 -18.17
C SER A 319 -15.77 -4.89 -17.03
N GLU A 320 -15.85 -3.70 -16.43
CA GLU A 320 -16.68 -3.42 -15.26
C GLU A 320 -17.61 -2.20 -15.46
N PRO A 321 -18.78 -2.16 -14.79
CA PRO A 321 -19.68 -1.01 -14.82
C PRO A 321 -19.05 0.31 -14.35
N GLY A 322 -19.20 1.38 -15.14
CA GLY A 322 -18.81 2.74 -14.71
C GLY A 322 -19.70 3.33 -13.60
N ALA A 323 -20.88 2.75 -13.35
CA ALA A 323 -21.83 3.20 -12.33
C ALA A 323 -22.72 2.07 -11.80
N ASN A 324 -23.25 2.27 -10.59
CA ASN A 324 -24.20 1.37 -9.94
C ASN A 324 -25.51 1.31 -10.75
N GLY A 325 -26.07 0.10 -10.91
CA GLY A 325 -27.30 -0.14 -11.67
C GLY A 325 -27.39 -1.60 -12.11
N ALA A 326 -28.03 -1.85 -13.25
CA ALA A 326 -28.10 -3.17 -13.88
C ALA A 326 -27.22 -3.43 -15.14
N PRO A 327 -26.11 -2.71 -15.43
CA PRO A 327 -25.39 -2.82 -16.71
C PRO A 327 -24.36 -3.98 -16.79
N PHE A 328 -24.43 -4.98 -15.91
CA PHE A 328 -23.52 -6.14 -15.94
C PHE A 328 -24.13 -7.26 -16.80
N ASP A 329 -24.06 -7.08 -18.12
CA ASP A 329 -24.70 -7.91 -19.14
C ASP A 329 -23.77 -8.27 -20.31
N ASP A 330 -24.33 -8.95 -21.32
CA ASP A 330 -23.58 -9.49 -22.45
C ASP A 330 -23.06 -8.43 -23.44
N GLN A 331 -23.48 -7.16 -23.31
CA GLN A 331 -22.87 -6.05 -24.06
C GLN A 331 -21.55 -5.61 -23.40
N LEU A 332 -21.45 -5.69 -22.07
CA LEU A 332 -20.24 -5.34 -21.32
C LEU A 332 -19.23 -6.50 -21.31
N ASN A 333 -19.70 -7.74 -21.12
CA ASN A 333 -18.90 -8.96 -21.22
C ASN A 333 -19.76 -10.09 -21.81
N SER A 334 -19.43 -10.62 -22.99
CA SER A 334 -20.23 -11.60 -23.76
C SER A 334 -20.54 -12.95 -23.10
N TRP A 335 -20.07 -13.17 -21.87
CA TRP A 335 -20.32 -14.35 -21.03
C TRP A 335 -21.09 -14.02 -19.74
N ALA A 336 -21.48 -12.76 -19.51
CA ALA A 336 -22.03 -12.30 -18.23
C ALA A 336 -23.34 -13.00 -17.85
N SER A 337 -24.30 -13.12 -18.76
CA SER A 337 -25.56 -13.83 -18.50
C SER A 337 -25.33 -15.31 -18.17
N THR A 338 -24.37 -15.92 -18.85
CA THR A 338 -23.95 -17.30 -18.61
C THR A 338 -23.36 -17.44 -17.21
N LEU A 339 -22.37 -16.62 -16.84
CA LEU A 339 -21.74 -16.66 -15.51
C LEU A 339 -22.77 -16.40 -14.40
N ARG A 340 -23.65 -15.40 -14.59
CA ARG A 340 -24.76 -15.05 -13.67
C ARG A 340 -25.81 -16.15 -13.48
N SER A 341 -25.86 -17.16 -14.35
CA SER A 341 -26.83 -18.27 -14.26
C SER A 341 -26.28 -19.53 -13.57
N LEU A 342 -25.02 -19.51 -13.12
CA LEU A 342 -24.39 -20.64 -12.43
C LEU A 342 -24.64 -20.56 -10.90
N PRO A 343 -25.43 -21.47 -10.29
CA PRO A 343 -25.80 -21.40 -8.86
C PRO A 343 -24.64 -21.73 -7.90
N ASN A 344 -23.50 -22.17 -8.43
CA ASN A 344 -22.27 -22.43 -7.69
C ASN A 344 -21.23 -21.30 -7.80
N VAL A 345 -21.65 -20.10 -8.22
CA VAL A 345 -20.78 -18.92 -8.32
C VAL A 345 -21.26 -17.80 -7.41
N VAL A 346 -20.35 -17.26 -6.60
CA VAL A 346 -20.54 -16.00 -5.88
C VAL A 346 -19.98 -14.88 -6.76
N LEU A 347 -20.80 -13.87 -7.05
CA LEU A 347 -20.40 -12.68 -7.80
C LEU A 347 -20.58 -11.46 -6.91
N SER A 348 -19.53 -10.65 -6.76
CA SER A 348 -19.57 -9.39 -6.01
C SER A 348 -19.05 -8.22 -6.87
N PRO A 349 -19.54 -6.98 -6.68
CA PRO A 349 -19.30 -5.89 -7.62
C PRO A 349 -18.09 -5.02 -7.23
N HIS A 350 -16.89 -5.60 -7.25
CA HIS A 350 -15.61 -4.95 -6.90
C HIS A 350 -15.63 -4.32 -5.50
N ILE A 351 -16.03 -5.11 -4.49
CA ILE A 351 -16.21 -4.68 -3.10
C ILE A 351 -15.19 -5.25 -2.12
N GLY A 352 -14.21 -6.06 -2.54
CA GLY A 352 -13.20 -6.64 -1.65
C GLY A 352 -12.41 -5.61 -0.83
N GLY A 353 -12.25 -4.37 -1.32
CA GLY A 353 -11.67 -3.25 -0.56
C GLY A 353 -12.66 -2.19 -0.08
N SER A 354 -13.96 -2.43 -0.17
CA SER A 354 -15.02 -1.44 0.02
C SER A 354 -15.67 -1.52 1.42
N THR A 355 -14.84 -1.48 2.47
CA THR A 355 -15.29 -1.37 3.88
C THR A 355 -15.01 0.02 4.45
N GLU A 356 -15.72 0.41 5.52
CA GLU A 356 -15.57 1.73 6.13
C GLU A 356 -14.17 1.94 6.72
N GLU A 357 -13.58 0.90 7.31
CA GLU A 357 -12.21 0.91 7.82
C GLU A 357 -11.20 1.13 6.70
N ALA A 358 -11.37 0.48 5.56
CA ALA A 358 -10.51 0.67 4.39
C ALA A 358 -10.64 2.10 3.85
N GLN A 359 -11.86 2.65 3.72
CA GLN A 359 -12.05 4.03 3.28
C GLN A 359 -11.45 5.05 4.26
N ARG A 360 -11.52 4.78 5.56
CA ARG A 360 -10.88 5.59 6.60
C ARG A 360 -9.36 5.55 6.51
N MET A 361 -8.77 4.34 6.40
CA MET A 361 -7.32 4.17 6.26
C MET A 361 -6.78 4.78 4.97
N ILE A 362 -7.49 4.61 3.83
CA ILE A 362 -7.19 5.28 2.55
C ILE A 362 -7.20 6.81 2.72
N GLY A 363 -8.21 7.36 3.41
CA GLY A 363 -8.30 8.77 3.74
C GLY A 363 -7.08 9.28 4.50
N GLN A 364 -6.67 8.56 5.54
CA GLN A 364 -5.53 8.92 6.39
C GLN A 364 -4.20 8.78 5.63
N GLU A 365 -3.97 7.68 4.90
CA GLU A 365 -2.73 7.38 4.17
C GLU A 365 -2.45 8.42 3.07
N VAL A 366 -3.43 8.68 2.20
CA VAL A 366 -3.27 9.60 1.06
C VAL A 366 -3.21 11.06 1.51
N SER A 367 -4.03 11.48 2.49
CA SER A 367 -3.92 12.83 3.03
C SER A 367 -2.57 13.08 3.70
N GLN A 368 -2.03 12.10 4.45
CA GLN A 368 -0.69 12.22 5.00
C GLN A 368 0.38 12.30 3.91
N ALA A 369 0.28 11.50 2.84
CA ALA A 369 1.22 11.57 1.72
C ALA A 369 1.22 12.96 1.04
N LEU A 370 0.03 13.51 0.75
CA LEU A 370 -0.12 14.85 0.19
C LEU A 370 0.44 15.93 1.13
N CYS A 371 0.09 15.92 2.42
CA CYS A 371 0.64 16.85 3.41
C CYS A 371 2.17 16.76 3.52
N ARG A 372 2.75 15.54 3.48
CA ARG A 372 4.20 15.35 3.49
C ARG A 372 4.87 15.92 2.23
N TYR A 373 4.27 15.76 1.05
CA TYR A 373 4.82 16.32 -0.19
C TYR A 373 4.70 17.85 -0.29
N PHE A 374 3.64 18.45 0.28
CA PHE A 374 3.54 19.91 0.42
C PHE A 374 4.54 20.47 1.44
N GLY A 375 4.61 19.86 2.64
CA GLY A 375 5.36 20.40 3.78
C GLY A 375 6.80 19.93 3.95
N TYR A 376 7.25 18.90 3.22
CA TYR A 376 8.62 18.39 3.29
C TYR A 376 9.23 18.01 1.93
N GLY A 377 8.45 18.06 0.84
CA GLY A 377 8.89 17.69 -0.52
C GLY A 377 9.02 16.20 -0.79
N THR A 378 8.91 15.33 0.22
CA THR A 378 9.14 13.89 0.09
C THR A 378 8.19 13.20 -0.90
N THR A 379 8.70 12.20 -1.60
CA THR A 379 8.04 11.52 -2.74
C THR A 379 7.90 10.00 -2.55
N LEU A 380 8.24 9.47 -1.36
CA LEU A 380 8.06 8.06 -1.01
C LEU A 380 6.60 7.60 -1.21
N GLY A 381 6.42 6.52 -1.96
CA GLY A 381 5.11 5.97 -2.34
C GLY A 381 4.43 6.67 -3.52
N ALA A 382 5.12 7.55 -4.26
CA ALA A 382 4.59 8.14 -5.49
C ALA A 382 4.72 7.16 -6.67
N VAL A 383 3.59 6.67 -7.19
CA VAL A 383 3.59 5.57 -8.18
C VAL A 383 4.34 5.93 -9.47
N ASN A 384 4.28 7.20 -9.91
CA ASN A 384 4.83 7.68 -11.17
C ASN A 384 6.14 8.48 -11.05
N PHE A 385 6.68 8.67 -9.84
CA PHE A 385 7.77 9.61 -9.56
C PHE A 385 9.03 8.92 -9.03
N PRO A 386 10.24 9.52 -9.15
CA PRO A 386 11.42 9.13 -8.37
C PRO A 386 11.12 9.21 -6.86
N GLU A 387 11.76 8.36 -6.05
CA GLU A 387 11.44 8.23 -4.62
C GLU A 387 12.54 8.83 -3.72
N VAL A 388 12.38 10.12 -3.42
CA VAL A 388 13.32 10.95 -2.65
C VAL A 388 12.73 11.35 -1.30
N ASP A 389 13.53 11.23 -0.24
CA ASP A 389 13.23 11.75 1.11
C ASP A 389 14.50 12.33 1.76
N LEU A 390 14.34 13.30 2.67
CA LEU A 390 15.43 13.89 3.44
C LEU A 390 15.02 14.14 4.89
N ARG A 391 15.88 13.72 5.84
CA ARG A 391 15.74 13.98 7.28
C ARG A 391 15.24 15.42 7.52
N ALA A 392 14.20 15.56 8.32
CA ALA A 392 13.50 16.83 8.50
C ALA A 392 14.46 17.99 8.85
N ILE A 393 14.08 19.20 8.44
CA ILE A 393 14.60 20.43 9.05
C ILE A 393 13.95 20.53 10.45
N THR A 394 14.74 20.83 11.47
CA THR A 394 14.24 20.92 12.85
C THR A 394 13.89 22.36 13.23
N THR A 395 13.11 22.59 14.29
CA THR A 395 12.80 23.97 14.74
C THR A 395 14.02 24.79 15.16
N GLU A 396 15.14 24.13 15.51
CA GLU A 396 16.46 24.75 15.74
C GLU A 396 17.14 25.25 14.44
N GLN A 397 16.68 24.80 13.26
CA GLN A 397 17.19 25.13 11.93
C GLN A 397 16.24 26.16 11.28
N GLY A 398 16.28 27.39 11.79
CA GLY A 398 15.30 28.44 11.45
C GLY A 398 15.50 29.04 10.06
N ASP A 399 16.75 29.19 9.66
CA ASP A 399 17.30 29.80 8.43
C ASP A 399 17.44 28.82 7.25
N HIS A 400 17.27 27.52 7.49
CA HIS A 400 17.41 26.50 6.45
C HIS A 400 16.24 26.50 5.48
N VAL A 401 16.56 26.40 4.19
CA VAL A 401 15.60 26.29 3.08
C VAL A 401 15.79 24.95 2.37
N ARG A 402 14.67 24.26 2.11
CA ARG A 402 14.62 23.03 1.33
C ARG A 402 14.27 23.35 -0.12
N VAL A 403 15.24 23.16 -1.01
CA VAL A 403 15.09 23.22 -2.47
C VAL A 403 14.52 21.89 -2.96
N CYS A 404 13.47 21.95 -3.75
CA CYS A 404 12.81 20.80 -4.39
C CYS A 404 12.77 21.05 -5.90
N HIS A 405 13.61 20.36 -6.67
CA HIS A 405 13.80 20.60 -8.11
C HIS A 405 13.48 19.35 -8.93
N VAL A 406 12.41 19.42 -9.72
CA VAL A 406 12.04 18.43 -10.73
C VAL A 406 12.58 18.88 -12.08
N HIS A 407 13.29 17.99 -12.77
CA HIS A 407 13.90 18.29 -14.05
C HIS A 407 13.89 17.10 -15.02
N LYS A 408 14.14 17.39 -16.29
CA LYS A 408 14.42 16.39 -17.31
C LYS A 408 15.69 15.63 -16.95
N ASN A 409 15.69 14.32 -17.12
CA ASN A 409 16.82 13.44 -16.86
C ASN A 409 17.86 13.55 -17.99
N GLN A 410 18.66 14.62 -17.94
CA GLN A 410 19.70 14.92 -18.93
C GLN A 410 21.04 15.27 -18.28
N PRO A 411 22.20 15.00 -18.94
CA PRO A 411 23.51 15.32 -18.39
C PRO A 411 23.69 16.80 -18.05
N GLY A 412 24.45 17.06 -16.98
CA GLY A 412 24.87 18.42 -16.58
C GLY A 412 23.90 19.19 -15.67
N VAL A 413 22.64 18.78 -15.49
CA VAL A 413 21.68 19.50 -14.65
C VAL A 413 22.13 19.57 -13.19
N LEU A 414 22.60 18.44 -12.63
CA LEU A 414 23.15 18.40 -11.27
C LEU A 414 24.36 19.35 -11.09
N LYS A 415 25.15 19.59 -12.15
CA LYS A 415 26.21 20.61 -12.12
C LYS A 415 25.60 22.01 -12.07
N GLN A 416 24.63 22.33 -12.91
CA GLN A 416 23.97 23.64 -12.93
C GLN A 416 23.30 23.97 -11.58
N VAL A 417 22.65 22.99 -10.97
CA VAL A 417 22.06 23.14 -9.62
C VAL A 417 23.14 23.35 -8.57
N ASN A 418 24.20 22.54 -8.56
CA ASN A 418 25.27 22.68 -7.56
C ASN A 418 26.14 23.94 -7.78
N ASP A 419 26.27 24.44 -9.02
CA ASP A 419 26.86 25.74 -9.33
C ASP A 419 26.00 26.87 -8.71
N ALA A 420 24.67 26.80 -8.84
CA ALA A 420 23.75 27.79 -8.28
C ALA A 420 23.68 27.75 -6.74
N LEU A 421 23.77 26.55 -6.14
CA LEU A 421 23.80 26.35 -4.69
C LEU A 421 25.19 26.64 -4.07
N SER A 422 26.25 26.75 -4.86
CA SER A 422 27.64 26.91 -4.37
C SER A 422 27.94 28.06 -3.39
N PRO A 423 27.16 29.17 -3.32
CA PRO A 423 27.35 30.18 -2.29
C PRO A 423 26.88 29.76 -0.88
N TYR A 424 26.13 28.66 -0.74
CA TYR A 424 25.46 28.23 0.49
C TYR A 424 25.95 26.85 0.94
N ASN A 425 25.89 26.57 2.24
CA ASN A 425 26.25 25.26 2.76
C ASN A 425 25.10 24.24 2.55
N VAL A 426 25.32 23.24 1.70
CA VAL A 426 24.37 22.14 1.43
C VAL A 426 24.53 21.07 2.52
N GLU A 427 23.68 21.07 3.54
CA GLU A 427 23.70 20.06 4.63
C GLU A 427 23.28 18.65 4.17
N LYS A 428 22.40 18.59 3.17
CA LYS A 428 21.69 17.38 2.75
C LYS A 428 21.40 17.52 1.26
N GLN A 429 21.65 16.47 0.48
CA GLN A 429 21.22 16.39 -0.91
C GLN A 429 20.92 14.93 -1.25
N TYR A 430 19.81 14.69 -1.95
CA TYR A 430 19.48 13.39 -2.53
C TYR A 430 18.74 13.65 -3.86
N SER A 431 19.12 12.91 -4.90
CA SER A 431 18.46 12.93 -6.19
C SER A 431 18.29 11.50 -6.71
N ASP A 432 17.14 11.26 -7.34
CA ASP A 432 16.75 10.01 -7.98
C ASP A 432 16.13 10.29 -9.36
N SER A 433 16.10 9.29 -10.24
CA SER A 433 15.62 9.44 -11.63
C SER A 433 14.81 8.24 -12.11
N LYS A 434 13.71 8.50 -12.81
CA LYS A 434 12.72 7.50 -13.24
C LYS A 434 12.28 7.82 -14.67
N GLY A 435 12.91 7.15 -15.64
CA GLY A 435 12.73 7.46 -17.06
C GLY A 435 13.23 8.86 -17.40
N ASP A 436 12.41 9.63 -18.12
CA ASP A 436 12.75 10.97 -18.63
C ASP A 436 12.79 12.08 -17.56
N ILE A 437 12.38 11.79 -16.32
CA ILE A 437 12.37 12.75 -15.21
C ILE A 437 13.35 12.37 -14.09
N ALA A 438 13.86 13.38 -13.41
CA ALA A 438 14.63 13.27 -12.19
C ALA A 438 14.14 14.30 -11.17
N TYR A 439 14.30 13.95 -9.89
CA TYR A 439 13.94 14.81 -8.77
C TYR A 439 15.15 14.98 -7.86
N LEU A 440 15.37 16.19 -7.38
CA LEU A 440 16.41 16.55 -6.43
C LEU A 440 15.79 17.29 -5.24
N MET A 441 16.16 16.85 -4.05
CA MET A 441 15.92 17.57 -2.80
C MET A 441 17.28 17.99 -2.23
N ALA A 442 17.38 19.22 -1.75
CA ALA A 442 18.56 19.71 -1.03
C ALA A 442 18.17 20.68 0.09
N ASP A 443 18.81 20.56 1.25
CA ASP A 443 18.66 21.51 2.36
C ASP A 443 19.92 22.38 2.44
N ILE A 444 19.73 23.70 2.34
CA ILE A 444 20.78 24.72 2.44
C ILE A 444 20.58 25.60 3.68
N ALA A 445 21.67 25.98 4.33
CA ALA A 445 21.71 26.85 5.51
C ALA A 445 21.97 28.33 5.16
N ASP A 446 21.74 29.22 6.14
CA ASP A 446 22.08 30.66 6.10
C ASP A 446 21.42 31.45 4.93
N VAL A 447 20.19 31.09 4.54
CA VAL A 447 19.53 31.63 3.33
C VAL A 447 18.59 32.79 3.65
N SER A 448 18.80 33.96 3.03
CA SER A 448 17.85 35.09 3.17
C SER A 448 16.69 35.00 2.18
N PRO A 449 15.54 35.66 2.44
CA PRO A 449 14.43 35.72 1.48
C PRO A 449 14.80 36.31 0.10
N ALA A 450 15.83 37.15 0.02
CA ALA A 450 16.34 37.68 -1.25
C ALA A 450 17.12 36.61 -2.04
N ASP A 451 17.86 35.74 -1.35
CA ASP A 451 18.60 34.64 -1.96
C ASP A 451 17.68 33.61 -2.60
N ILE A 452 16.52 33.34 -1.99
CA ILE A 452 15.52 32.41 -2.53
C ILE A 452 15.04 32.84 -3.93
N ASN A 453 14.83 34.14 -4.15
CA ASN A 453 14.43 34.66 -5.47
C ASN A 453 15.56 34.52 -6.51
N LYS A 454 16.81 34.82 -6.13
CA LYS A 454 17.99 34.63 -6.98
C LYS A 454 18.24 33.15 -7.33
N LEU A 455 18.13 32.26 -6.35
CA LEU A 455 18.22 30.81 -6.54
C LEU A 455 17.11 30.29 -7.47
N ARG A 456 15.89 30.80 -7.31
CA ARG A 456 14.76 30.49 -8.20
C ARG A 456 15.06 30.86 -9.64
N GLU A 457 15.55 32.08 -9.91
CA GLU A 457 15.91 32.50 -11.27
C GLU A 457 16.99 31.60 -11.88
N LEU A 458 18.06 31.32 -11.14
CA LEU A 458 19.18 30.48 -11.59
C LEU A 458 18.76 29.03 -11.90
N ILE A 459 17.96 28.41 -11.04
CA ILE A 459 17.55 26.99 -11.17
C ILE A 459 16.38 26.85 -12.15
N SER A 460 15.38 27.72 -12.06
CA SER A 460 14.15 27.63 -12.87
C SER A 460 14.35 28.08 -14.31
N GLY A 461 15.36 28.93 -14.57
CA GLY A 461 15.75 29.37 -15.92
C GLY A 461 16.49 28.30 -16.74
N THR A 462 16.81 27.14 -16.17
CA THR A 462 17.43 26.04 -16.92
C THR A 462 16.43 25.39 -17.88
N SER A 463 16.87 25.03 -19.09
CA SER A 463 16.01 24.34 -20.09
C SER A 463 15.59 22.92 -19.68
N ALA A 464 16.17 22.40 -18.60
CA ALA A 464 15.83 21.13 -17.98
C ALA A 464 14.75 21.23 -16.90
N ASN A 465 14.55 22.41 -16.28
CA ASN A 465 13.56 22.62 -15.23
C ASN A 465 12.15 22.22 -15.70
N ILE A 466 11.44 21.49 -14.83
CA ILE A 466 10.01 21.17 -14.96
C ILE A 466 9.26 21.90 -13.86
N LEU A 467 9.70 21.76 -12.60
CA LEU A 467 9.12 22.42 -11.44
C LEU A 467 10.20 22.66 -10.38
N THR A 468 10.33 23.88 -9.88
CA THR A 468 11.20 24.20 -8.73
C THR A 468 10.36 24.81 -7.61
N ARG A 469 10.49 24.28 -6.40
CA ARG A 469 9.84 24.79 -5.18
C ARG A 469 10.89 25.04 -4.09
N PHE A 470 10.66 26.05 -3.27
CA PHE A 470 11.43 26.31 -2.06
C PHE A 470 10.48 26.19 -0.86
N LEU A 471 10.85 25.39 0.13
CA LEU A 471 10.09 25.19 1.37
C LEU A 471 10.93 25.72 2.54
N ALA A 472 10.33 26.52 3.42
CA ALA A 472 10.98 27.14 4.57
C ALA A 472 10.13 27.04 5.85
#